data_AF-A0A7X6QE93-F1
#
_entry.id   AF-A0A7X6QE93-F1
#
_cell.length_a   1.000
_cell.length_b   1.000
_cell.length_c   1.000
_cell.angle_alpha   90.00
_cell.angle_beta   90.00
_cell.angle_gamma   90.00
#
_symmetry.space_group_name_H-M   'P 1'
#
loop_
_entity.id
_entity.type
_entity.pdbx_description
1 polymer ?
#
loop_
_entity_poly.entity_id
_entity_poly.type
_entity_poly.pdbx_seq_one_letter_code
_entity_poly.pdbx_strand_id
1 'polypeptide(L)'
;VMVNPDLENLNKSDLDLFLAGTEEKICMIEAGANEVSDEMMLEAIEQGHQVIGEVCRLIKRMRNEIGKEKFSYESKKAPADLLGLVSERYFDRMKEAVLSADKSVRDRAVSALAAEIKLFINEEHEELAAFTSEVIDALEKQVVRHYLLNEQRRVDGRSLEDIRELKAEIDLFPRVHGSALFSRGQTQVMTICTLGTVDDAQRLDGVDTQDSKRYMHQYNFPAYSVGEARPNRSPGRREIGHGALAERALIPVLPSLDEFPYTIRCVAEVTMSNGSTSQASVCSSSLALMAAGVPVKKPVAGISSGLIIDPEDTDRYLVFMDIQGIEDFFGDMDFKVAGTRDGITAVQVDIKVDGLTIDMIRDAFELTRKGRLRILDQAMDPVIAQARTELSPYAPKIDQIDIPSDKIRDVIGTGGKVIRKIVELTGAQIDVEEEGSLGHVYIASTDTEARKKAMEIIRAIVFDPEPGTVFDGIVTRLMTFGAFVEIAPGKEGLVHISKMSWQRVNKVEDVLSVGDHVKVVVSEIDDQGRLNLSMRDLMKKPEGYVEREETRSGGRSDRRPDGQRGGSRNYRNSGDRGGDRVSRDGSRGSYSRGNSERREKRDGEDSGGQKGEPRKGRHF
;
A
#
# COMPACT_ATOMS: atom_id res chain seq x y z
N VAL A 1 -12.33 0.24 -25.21
CA VAL A 1 -11.69 -0.89 -24.49
C VAL A 1 -10.48 -1.35 -25.28
N MET A 2 -9.36 -1.65 -24.62
CA MET A 2 -8.17 -2.24 -25.24
C MET A 2 -7.98 -3.64 -24.65
N VAL A 3 -7.88 -4.66 -25.51
CA VAL A 3 -7.70 -6.05 -25.07
C VAL A 3 -6.21 -6.37 -25.04
N ASN A 4 -5.75 -7.00 -23.95
CA ASN A 4 -4.34 -7.33 -23.69
C ASN A 4 -3.41 -6.11 -23.84
N PRO A 5 -3.65 -5.01 -23.10
CA PRO A 5 -2.78 -3.83 -23.14
C PRO A 5 -1.37 -4.18 -22.65
N ASP A 6 -0.37 -3.46 -23.18
CA ASP A 6 0.96 -3.44 -22.58
C ASP A 6 0.98 -2.58 -21.30
N LEU A 7 2.10 -2.58 -20.58
CA LEU A 7 2.25 -1.84 -19.33
C LEU A 7 2.05 -0.32 -19.51
N GLU A 8 2.47 0.26 -20.65
CA GLU A 8 2.33 1.69 -20.89
C GLU A 8 0.86 2.09 -21.04
N ASN A 9 0.08 1.29 -21.77
CA ASN A 9 -1.36 1.53 -21.92
C ASN A 9 -2.13 1.22 -20.63
N LEU A 10 -1.73 0.17 -19.89
CA LEU A 10 -2.36 -0.18 -18.61
C LEU A 10 -2.20 0.95 -17.58
N ASN A 11 -1.02 1.58 -17.49
CA ASN A 11 -0.75 2.71 -16.59
C ASN A 11 -1.58 3.96 -16.91
N LYS A 12 -2.15 4.06 -18.12
CA LYS A 12 -3.04 5.16 -18.55
C LYS A 12 -4.51 4.74 -18.53
N SER A 13 -4.82 3.51 -18.10
CA SER A 13 -6.17 2.94 -18.12
C SER A 13 -6.91 3.21 -16.81
N ASP A 14 -8.20 3.50 -16.93
CA ASP A 14 -9.12 3.55 -15.79
C ASP A 14 -9.67 2.17 -15.40
N LEU A 15 -9.31 1.12 -16.14
CA LEU A 15 -9.76 -0.26 -15.94
C LEU A 15 -8.64 -1.25 -16.17
N ASP A 16 -8.39 -2.09 -15.17
CA ASP A 16 -7.59 -3.30 -15.23
C ASP A 16 -8.53 -4.51 -15.03
N LEU A 17 -8.87 -5.21 -16.10
CA LEU A 17 -9.88 -6.26 -16.12
C LEU A 17 -9.28 -7.57 -16.64
N PHE A 18 -9.25 -8.58 -15.78
CA PHE A 18 -8.89 -9.95 -16.12
C PHE A 18 -10.14 -10.81 -16.25
N LEU A 19 -10.22 -11.55 -17.35
CA LEU A 19 -11.33 -12.44 -17.68
C LEU A 19 -10.81 -13.82 -18.05
N ALA A 20 -11.54 -14.83 -17.60
CA ALA A 20 -11.42 -16.18 -18.14
C ALA A 20 -12.81 -16.72 -18.44
N GLY A 21 -12.94 -17.55 -19.47
CA GLY A 21 -14.23 -18.05 -19.91
C GLY A 21 -14.12 -19.21 -20.88
N THR A 22 -15.28 -19.75 -21.21
CA THR A 22 -15.48 -20.63 -22.36
C THR A 22 -15.87 -19.80 -23.58
N GLU A 23 -16.10 -20.45 -24.71
CA GLU A 23 -16.61 -19.77 -25.92
C GLU A 23 -17.97 -19.09 -25.71
N GLU A 24 -18.77 -19.56 -24.75
CA GLU A 24 -20.16 -19.12 -24.57
C GLU A 24 -20.41 -18.41 -23.24
N LYS A 25 -19.58 -18.66 -22.21
CA LYS A 25 -19.83 -18.16 -20.85
C LYS A 25 -18.58 -17.63 -20.18
N ILE A 26 -18.73 -16.64 -19.31
CA ILE A 26 -17.65 -16.10 -18.47
C ILE A 26 -17.48 -16.97 -17.22
N CYS A 27 -16.26 -17.39 -16.93
CA CYS A 27 -15.95 -18.27 -15.81
C CYS A 27 -15.32 -17.54 -14.62
N MET A 28 -14.58 -16.45 -14.85
CA MET A 28 -13.91 -15.69 -13.80
C MET A 28 -13.78 -14.24 -14.24
N ILE A 29 -13.97 -13.33 -13.28
CA ILE A 29 -13.73 -11.90 -13.43
C ILE A 29 -12.91 -11.45 -12.22
N GLU A 30 -11.83 -10.72 -12.48
CA GLU A 30 -11.06 -9.98 -11.48
C GLU A 30 -10.75 -8.60 -12.06
N ALA A 31 -11.22 -7.54 -11.40
CA ALA A 31 -11.11 -6.19 -11.94
C ALA A 31 -10.71 -5.16 -10.88
N GLY A 32 -9.87 -4.21 -11.26
CA GLY A 32 -9.62 -2.95 -10.55
C GLY A 32 -9.95 -1.78 -11.46
N ALA A 33 -10.57 -0.73 -10.92
CA ALA A 33 -11.09 0.36 -11.73
C ALA A 33 -11.07 1.72 -11.02
N ASN A 34 -10.87 2.80 -11.78
CA ASN A 34 -10.96 4.17 -11.31
C ASN A 34 -12.40 4.69 -11.39
N GLU A 35 -13.28 4.14 -10.54
CA GLU A 35 -14.70 4.52 -10.47
C GLU A 35 -15.44 4.40 -11.82
N VAL A 36 -15.20 3.31 -12.55
CA VAL A 36 -15.83 3.04 -13.85
C VAL A 36 -17.31 2.69 -13.69
N SER A 37 -18.18 3.14 -14.62
CA SER A 37 -19.62 2.83 -14.55
C SER A 37 -19.92 1.34 -14.78
N ASP A 38 -21.06 0.88 -14.25
CA ASP A 38 -21.55 -0.48 -14.45
C ASP A 38 -21.66 -0.82 -15.95
N GLU A 39 -22.10 0.12 -16.79
CA GLU A 39 -22.25 -0.06 -18.24
C GLU A 39 -20.89 -0.22 -18.94
N MET A 40 -19.90 0.60 -18.59
CA MET A 40 -18.56 0.52 -19.19
C MET A 40 -17.84 -0.77 -18.75
N MET A 41 -18.00 -1.19 -17.49
CA MET A 41 -17.49 -2.47 -17.01
C MET A 41 -18.10 -3.63 -17.80
N LEU A 42 -19.43 -3.62 -18.00
CA LEU A 42 -20.12 -4.65 -18.77
C LEU A 42 -19.69 -4.66 -20.24
N GLU A 43 -19.56 -3.49 -20.88
CA GLU A 43 -19.04 -3.37 -22.25
C GLU A 43 -17.63 -3.96 -22.37
N ALA A 44 -16.76 -3.71 -21.40
CA ALA A 44 -15.42 -4.29 -21.37
C ALA A 44 -15.44 -5.82 -21.21
N ILE A 45 -16.35 -6.35 -20.38
CA ILE A 45 -16.57 -7.80 -20.24
C ILE A 45 -17.04 -8.42 -21.56
N GLU A 46 -18.02 -7.81 -22.23
CA GLU A 46 -18.55 -8.27 -23.51
C GLU A 46 -17.46 -8.29 -24.61
N GLN A 47 -16.67 -7.21 -24.73
CA GLN A 47 -15.58 -7.15 -25.70
C GLN A 47 -14.45 -8.16 -25.39
N GLY A 48 -14.10 -8.33 -24.11
CA GLY A 48 -13.13 -9.33 -23.70
C GLY A 48 -13.61 -10.77 -23.97
N HIS A 49 -14.89 -11.06 -23.78
CA HIS A 49 -15.47 -12.37 -24.03
C HIS A 49 -15.40 -12.79 -25.50
N GLN A 50 -15.60 -11.84 -26.43
CA GLN A 50 -15.47 -12.09 -27.87
C GLN A 50 -14.07 -12.63 -28.21
N VAL A 51 -13.02 -12.02 -27.64
CA VAL A 51 -11.63 -12.47 -27.82
C VAL A 51 -11.37 -13.81 -27.15
N ILE A 52 -11.92 -14.06 -25.95
CA ILE A 52 -11.86 -15.38 -25.30
C ILE A 52 -12.45 -16.46 -26.23
N GLY A 53 -13.57 -16.18 -26.90
CA GLY A 53 -14.18 -17.07 -27.87
C GLY A 53 -13.24 -17.42 -29.03
N GLU A 54 -12.49 -16.45 -29.57
CA GLU A 54 -11.47 -16.68 -30.60
C GLU A 54 -10.34 -17.58 -30.12
N VAL A 55 -9.84 -17.33 -28.90
CA VAL A 55 -8.77 -18.14 -28.26
C VAL A 55 -9.26 -19.57 -28.01
N CYS A 56 -10.49 -19.75 -27.53
CA CYS A 56 -11.10 -21.06 -27.36
C CYS A 56 -11.20 -21.82 -28.70
N ARG A 57 -11.61 -21.16 -29.78
CA ARG A 57 -11.65 -21.76 -31.12
C ARG A 57 -10.25 -22.17 -31.60
N LEU A 58 -9.22 -21.36 -31.35
CA LEU A 58 -7.83 -21.70 -31.65
C LEU A 58 -7.37 -22.95 -30.87
N ILE A 59 -7.60 -22.99 -29.55
CA ILE A 59 -7.24 -24.14 -28.71
C ILE A 59 -7.98 -25.41 -29.18
N LYS A 60 -9.26 -25.30 -29.54
CA LYS A 60 -10.05 -26.42 -30.10
C LYS A 60 -9.44 -26.92 -31.42
N ARG A 61 -8.98 -26.03 -32.31
CA ARG A 61 -8.27 -26.43 -33.55
C ARG A 61 -6.96 -27.16 -33.24
N MET A 62 -6.12 -26.61 -32.37
CA MET A 62 -4.86 -27.25 -31.96
C MET A 62 -5.11 -28.64 -31.35
N ARG A 63 -6.12 -28.78 -30.49
CA ARG A 63 -6.52 -30.07 -29.92
C ARG A 63 -6.97 -31.05 -31.00
N ASN A 64 -7.67 -30.60 -32.04
CA ASN A 64 -8.11 -31.50 -33.12
C ASN A 64 -6.93 -31.95 -34.00
N GLU A 65 -5.89 -31.13 -34.15
CA GLU A 65 -4.70 -31.46 -34.96
C GLU A 65 -3.68 -32.32 -34.21
N ILE A 66 -3.42 -32.01 -32.93
CA ILE A 66 -2.31 -32.59 -32.15
C ILE A 66 -2.71 -33.04 -30.73
N GLY A 67 -4.00 -33.07 -30.42
CA GLY A 67 -4.49 -33.46 -29.10
C GLY A 67 -4.32 -34.95 -28.81
N LYS A 68 -4.18 -35.27 -27.52
CA LYS A 68 -4.15 -36.66 -27.03
C LYS A 68 -5.57 -37.19 -26.83
N GLU A 69 -5.70 -38.51 -26.83
CA GLU A 69 -6.95 -39.17 -26.44
C GLU A 69 -7.33 -38.79 -25.00
N LYS A 70 -8.62 -38.54 -24.77
CA LYS A 70 -9.13 -38.25 -23.43
C LYS A 70 -9.03 -39.51 -22.59
N PHE A 71 -8.48 -39.40 -21.38
CA PHE A 71 -8.49 -40.52 -20.44
C PHE A 71 -9.91 -40.80 -19.96
N SER A 72 -10.23 -42.07 -19.71
CA SER A 72 -11.49 -42.48 -19.09
C SER A 72 -11.41 -42.32 -17.57
N TYR A 73 -12.49 -41.87 -16.96
CA TYR A 73 -12.65 -41.78 -15.50
C TYR A 73 -14.05 -42.25 -15.12
N GLU A 74 -14.13 -43.07 -14.07
CA GLU A 74 -15.38 -43.52 -13.47
C GLU A 74 -15.67 -42.68 -12.23
N SER A 75 -16.84 -42.02 -12.21
CA SER A 75 -17.23 -41.12 -11.13
C SER A 75 -17.65 -41.89 -9.89
N LYS A 76 -17.00 -41.63 -8.76
CA LYS A 76 -17.40 -42.14 -7.44
C LYS A 76 -18.43 -41.22 -6.76
N LYS A 77 -19.50 -40.88 -7.47
CA LYS A 77 -20.60 -40.09 -6.89
C LYS A 77 -21.55 -41.00 -6.12
N ALA A 78 -22.26 -40.42 -5.15
CA ALA A 78 -23.33 -41.12 -4.45
C ALA A 78 -24.37 -41.68 -5.45
N PRO A 79 -24.85 -42.92 -5.27
CA PRO A 79 -25.93 -43.46 -6.08
C PRO A 79 -27.19 -42.59 -5.99
N ALA A 80 -27.84 -42.32 -7.13
CA ALA A 80 -29.04 -41.48 -7.18
C ALA A 80 -30.18 -42.03 -6.32
N ASP A 81 -30.32 -43.35 -6.26
CA ASP A 81 -31.34 -44.03 -5.45
C ASP A 81 -31.19 -43.74 -3.95
N LEU A 82 -29.95 -43.65 -3.45
CA LEU A 82 -29.69 -43.34 -2.05
C LEU A 82 -30.13 -41.91 -1.70
N LEU A 83 -29.83 -40.95 -2.57
CA LEU A 83 -30.31 -39.58 -2.40
C LEU A 83 -31.83 -39.53 -2.46
N GLY A 84 -32.46 -40.26 -3.38
CA GLY A 84 -33.93 -40.35 -3.47
C GLY A 84 -34.57 -40.83 -2.17
N LEU A 85 -34.06 -41.92 -1.58
CA LEU A 85 -34.53 -42.47 -0.31
C LEU A 85 -34.37 -41.49 0.85
N VAL A 86 -33.20 -40.84 0.95
CA VAL A 86 -32.93 -39.86 2.00
C VAL A 86 -33.81 -38.62 1.85
N SER A 87 -34.00 -38.12 0.63
CA SER A 87 -34.86 -36.98 0.35
C SER A 87 -36.32 -37.28 0.69
N GLU A 88 -36.86 -38.44 0.30
CA GLU A 88 -38.24 -38.83 0.63
C GLU A 88 -38.49 -38.81 2.15
N ARG A 89 -37.52 -39.26 2.95
CA ARG A 89 -37.68 -39.42 4.40
C ARG A 89 -37.34 -38.15 5.22
N TYR A 90 -36.38 -37.35 4.75
CA TYR A 90 -35.77 -36.28 5.55
C TYR A 90 -35.90 -34.87 4.96
N PHE A 91 -36.44 -34.69 3.75
CA PHE A 91 -36.51 -33.37 3.11
C PHE A 91 -37.29 -32.33 3.93
N ASP A 92 -38.50 -32.64 4.38
CA ASP A 92 -39.30 -31.69 5.18
C ASP A 92 -38.66 -31.37 6.54
N ARG A 93 -38.01 -32.35 7.16
CA ARG A 93 -37.26 -32.15 8.40
C ARG A 93 -36.01 -31.30 8.18
N MET A 94 -35.34 -31.46 7.03
CA MET A 94 -34.21 -30.65 6.64
C MET A 94 -34.64 -29.21 6.32
N LYS A 95 -35.82 -29.03 5.70
CA LYS A 95 -36.46 -27.71 5.53
C LYS A 95 -36.58 -26.99 6.87
N GLU A 96 -37.10 -27.66 7.89
CA GLU A 96 -37.18 -27.09 9.24
C GLU A 96 -35.80 -26.83 9.86
N ALA A 97 -34.85 -27.75 9.70
CA ALA A 97 -33.52 -27.66 10.31
C ALA A 97 -32.68 -26.49 9.75
N VAL A 98 -32.79 -26.18 8.46
CA VAL A 98 -32.02 -25.08 7.84
C VAL A 98 -32.61 -23.70 8.14
N LEU A 99 -33.85 -23.60 8.64
CA LEU A 99 -34.51 -22.32 8.90
C LEU A 99 -34.03 -21.71 10.23
N SER A 100 -33.14 -20.73 10.13
CA SER A 100 -32.81 -19.86 11.26
C SER A 100 -32.04 -18.63 10.82
N ALA A 101 -32.30 -17.51 11.49
CA ALA A 101 -31.50 -16.30 11.35
C ALA A 101 -30.13 -16.42 12.03
N ASP A 102 -30.01 -17.23 13.10
CA ASP A 102 -28.75 -17.48 13.79
C ASP A 102 -28.07 -18.72 13.23
N LYS A 103 -26.90 -18.53 12.62
CA LYS A 103 -26.04 -19.60 12.09
C LYS A 103 -25.81 -20.72 13.12
N SER A 104 -25.51 -20.39 14.37
CA SER A 104 -25.17 -21.39 15.39
C SER A 104 -26.36 -22.27 15.76
N VAL A 105 -27.57 -21.71 15.72
CA VAL A 105 -28.81 -22.47 15.96
C VAL A 105 -29.06 -23.43 14.79
N ARG A 106 -28.94 -22.92 13.57
CA ARG A 106 -29.08 -23.72 12.33
C ARG A 106 -28.07 -24.86 12.27
N ASP A 107 -26.79 -24.57 12.45
CA ASP A 107 -25.70 -25.55 12.33
C ASP A 107 -25.90 -26.71 13.33
N ARG A 108 -26.42 -26.42 14.54
CA ARG A 108 -26.78 -27.47 15.52
C ARG A 108 -27.97 -28.32 15.08
N ALA A 109 -29.00 -27.70 14.52
CA ALA A 109 -30.18 -28.42 14.02
C ALA A 109 -29.84 -29.33 12.84
N VAL A 110 -29.08 -28.80 11.86
CA VAL A 110 -28.57 -29.57 10.72
C VAL A 110 -27.66 -30.70 11.19
N SER A 111 -26.74 -30.44 12.13
CA SER A 111 -25.85 -31.49 12.67
C SER A 111 -26.61 -32.61 13.39
N ALA A 112 -27.68 -32.28 14.13
CA ALA A 112 -28.52 -33.28 14.78
C ALA A 112 -29.22 -34.16 13.74
N LEU A 113 -29.81 -33.56 12.70
CA LEU A 113 -30.46 -34.31 11.63
C LEU A 113 -29.47 -35.14 10.80
N ALA A 114 -28.27 -34.60 10.53
CA ALA A 114 -27.18 -35.30 9.86
C ALA A 114 -26.74 -36.56 10.62
N ALA A 115 -26.73 -36.51 11.96
CA ALA A 115 -26.43 -37.68 12.78
C ALA A 115 -27.50 -38.77 12.64
N GLU A 116 -28.78 -38.39 12.55
CA GLU A 116 -29.88 -39.33 12.30
C GLU A 116 -29.81 -39.95 10.90
N ILE A 117 -29.55 -39.16 9.86
CA ILE A 117 -29.37 -39.64 8.49
C ILE A 117 -28.20 -40.63 8.41
N LYS A 118 -27.09 -40.31 9.09
CA LYS A 118 -25.93 -41.20 9.18
C LYS A 118 -26.27 -42.53 9.84
N LEU A 119 -27.08 -42.53 10.90
CA LEU A 119 -27.53 -43.78 11.54
C LEU A 119 -28.39 -44.59 10.58
N PHE A 120 -29.37 -43.97 9.91
CA PHE A 120 -30.20 -44.62 8.90
C PHE A 120 -29.37 -45.28 7.79
N ILE A 121 -28.41 -44.56 7.20
CA ILE A 121 -27.56 -45.12 6.15
C ILE A 121 -26.71 -46.27 6.69
N ASN A 122 -26.14 -46.16 7.89
CA ASN A 122 -25.33 -47.24 8.46
C ASN A 122 -26.15 -48.50 8.80
N GLU A 123 -27.40 -48.35 9.22
CA GLU A 123 -28.26 -49.47 9.64
C GLU A 123 -28.95 -50.15 8.46
N GLU A 124 -29.42 -49.39 7.48
CA GLU A 124 -30.24 -49.90 6.37
C GLU A 124 -29.44 -50.04 5.05
N HIS A 125 -28.30 -49.36 4.90
CA HIS A 125 -27.50 -49.24 3.66
C HIS A 125 -25.98 -49.19 3.93
N GLU A 126 -25.46 -50.06 4.80
CA GLU A 126 -24.07 -50.06 5.29
C GLU A 126 -23.02 -49.98 4.15
N GLU A 127 -23.28 -50.66 3.03
CA GLU A 127 -22.41 -50.69 1.85
C GLU A 127 -22.24 -49.31 1.18
N LEU A 128 -23.18 -48.39 1.43
CA LEU A 128 -23.17 -47.03 0.91
C LEU A 128 -22.78 -45.98 1.96
N ALA A 129 -22.41 -46.40 3.17
CA ALA A 129 -22.03 -45.50 4.28
C ALA A 129 -20.92 -44.51 3.91
N ALA A 130 -20.04 -44.87 2.97
CA ALA A 130 -18.98 -44.00 2.45
C ALA A 130 -19.52 -42.71 1.80
N PHE A 131 -20.76 -42.71 1.30
CA PHE A 131 -21.40 -41.57 0.64
C PHE A 131 -22.22 -40.68 1.60
N THR A 132 -22.28 -41.02 2.89
CA THR A 132 -23.14 -40.33 3.88
C THR A 132 -22.98 -38.81 3.85
N SER A 133 -21.74 -38.31 3.88
CA SER A 133 -21.48 -36.85 3.88
C SER A 133 -21.96 -36.20 2.60
N GLU A 134 -21.69 -36.83 1.44
CA GLU A 134 -22.11 -36.32 0.13
C GLU A 134 -23.64 -36.26 0.01
N VAL A 135 -24.35 -37.27 0.51
CA VAL A 135 -25.81 -37.33 0.46
C VAL A 135 -26.46 -36.30 1.38
N ILE A 136 -25.91 -36.08 2.58
CA ILE A 136 -26.38 -35.04 3.51
C ILE A 136 -26.19 -33.65 2.88
N ASP A 137 -25.00 -33.37 2.34
CA ASP A 137 -24.72 -32.10 1.65
C ASP A 137 -25.64 -31.91 0.43
N ALA A 138 -25.92 -32.98 -0.32
CA ALA A 138 -26.82 -32.94 -1.46
C ALA A 138 -28.27 -32.68 -1.04
N LEU A 139 -28.75 -33.27 0.06
CA LEU A 139 -30.08 -33.01 0.62
C LEU A 139 -30.20 -31.55 1.07
N GLU A 140 -29.20 -31.04 1.80
CA GLU A 140 -29.18 -29.65 2.26
C GLU A 140 -29.16 -28.69 1.05
N LYS A 141 -28.36 -28.99 0.02
CA LYS A 141 -28.35 -28.26 -1.26
C LYS A 141 -29.74 -28.25 -1.91
N GLN A 142 -30.42 -29.39 -1.99
CA GLN A 142 -31.77 -29.48 -2.57
C GLN A 142 -32.75 -28.57 -1.81
N VAL A 143 -32.72 -28.61 -0.48
CA VAL A 143 -33.60 -27.80 0.37
C VAL A 143 -33.33 -26.29 0.23
N VAL A 144 -32.07 -25.87 0.30
CA VAL A 144 -31.70 -24.44 0.17
C VAL A 144 -32.11 -23.90 -1.19
N ARG A 145 -31.89 -24.67 -2.26
CA ARG A 145 -32.28 -24.28 -3.62
C ARG A 145 -33.80 -24.26 -3.81
N HIS A 146 -34.52 -25.20 -3.19
CA HIS A 146 -35.99 -25.19 -3.20
C HIS A 146 -36.55 -23.90 -2.58
N TYR A 147 -36.03 -23.47 -1.43
CA TYR A 147 -36.44 -22.20 -0.82
C TYR A 147 -36.22 -21.00 -1.76
N LEU A 148 -35.07 -20.95 -2.42
CA LEU A 148 -34.71 -19.83 -3.29
C LEU A 148 -35.47 -19.83 -4.62
N LEU A 149 -35.56 -20.98 -5.30
CA LEU A 149 -36.18 -21.09 -6.64
C LEU A 149 -37.71 -21.19 -6.60
N ASN A 150 -38.27 -21.93 -5.64
CA ASN A 150 -39.71 -22.21 -5.58
C ASN A 150 -40.45 -21.29 -4.62
N GLU A 151 -39.89 -21.01 -3.44
CA GLU A 151 -40.54 -20.17 -2.42
C GLU A 151 -40.09 -18.70 -2.47
N GLN A 152 -39.07 -18.36 -3.26
CA GLN A 152 -38.45 -17.03 -3.33
C GLN A 152 -38.12 -16.44 -1.96
N ARG A 153 -37.68 -17.31 -1.05
CA ARG A 153 -37.38 -16.98 0.35
C ARG A 153 -36.01 -17.52 0.71
N ARG A 154 -35.33 -16.82 1.63
CA ARG A 154 -34.02 -17.24 2.16
C ARG A 154 -34.15 -17.99 3.47
N VAL A 155 -33.12 -18.77 3.80
CA VAL A 155 -33.06 -19.63 5.00
C VAL A 155 -33.12 -18.86 6.32
N ASP A 156 -32.80 -17.56 6.29
CA ASP A 156 -32.90 -16.64 7.42
C ASP A 156 -34.20 -15.80 7.41
N GLY A 157 -35.08 -16.02 6.44
CA GLY A 157 -36.37 -15.33 6.30
C GLY A 157 -36.33 -14.03 5.50
N ARG A 158 -35.17 -13.60 5.00
CA ARG A 158 -35.05 -12.41 4.16
C ARG A 158 -35.67 -12.58 2.78
N SER A 159 -36.04 -11.45 2.17
CA SER A 159 -36.27 -11.34 0.73
C SER A 159 -34.95 -11.44 -0.03
N LEU A 160 -35.03 -11.54 -1.36
CA LEU A 160 -33.88 -11.65 -2.25
C LEU A 160 -33.04 -10.36 -2.29
N GLU A 161 -33.64 -9.20 -2.01
CA GLU A 161 -32.95 -7.91 -2.04
C GLU A 161 -32.57 -7.36 -0.64
N ASP A 162 -32.92 -8.07 0.42
CA ASP A 162 -32.67 -7.61 1.79
C ASP A 162 -31.19 -7.80 2.16
N ILE A 163 -30.61 -6.78 2.79
CA ILE A 163 -29.30 -6.85 3.43
C ILE A 163 -29.50 -7.23 4.90
N ARG A 164 -28.58 -8.00 5.48
CA ARG A 164 -28.57 -8.23 6.94
C ARG A 164 -28.40 -6.92 7.70
N GLU A 165 -28.68 -6.97 9.00
CA GLU A 165 -28.48 -5.84 9.91
C GLU A 165 -27.07 -5.25 9.74
N LEU A 166 -27.00 -3.94 9.49
CA LEU A 166 -25.74 -3.21 9.30
C LEU A 166 -25.39 -2.44 10.56
N LYS A 167 -24.13 -2.54 11.00
CA LYS A 167 -23.57 -1.74 12.09
C LYS A 167 -22.16 -1.31 11.72
N ALA A 168 -21.82 -0.07 12.03
CA ALA A 168 -20.48 0.44 11.86
C ALA A 168 -20.10 1.30 13.08
N GLU A 169 -18.84 1.21 13.48
CA GLU A 169 -18.24 1.98 14.57
C GLU A 169 -16.83 2.37 14.17
N ILE A 170 -16.34 3.50 14.70
CA ILE A 170 -14.95 3.95 14.55
C ILE A 170 -14.34 4.23 15.94
N ASP A 171 -13.02 4.46 15.99
CA ASP A 171 -12.29 4.80 17.22
C ASP A 171 -12.37 3.75 18.33
N LEU A 172 -12.24 2.49 17.94
CA LEU A 172 -12.28 1.34 18.85
C LEU A 172 -11.12 1.35 19.86
N PHE A 173 -9.98 1.93 19.48
CA PHE A 173 -8.75 1.89 20.28
C PHE A 173 -8.16 3.29 20.50
N PRO A 174 -7.61 3.57 21.70
CA PRO A 174 -7.18 4.92 22.06
C PRO A 174 -5.87 5.39 21.40
N ARG A 175 -5.04 4.48 20.88
CA ARG A 175 -3.68 4.80 20.41
C ARG A 175 -3.43 4.57 18.92
N VAL A 176 -4.30 3.83 18.24
CA VAL A 176 -4.15 3.58 16.80
C VAL A 176 -4.43 4.87 16.02
N HIS A 177 -3.92 4.98 14.78
CA HIS A 177 -4.14 6.21 14.01
C HIS A 177 -5.58 6.30 13.53
N GLY A 178 -6.14 5.19 13.05
CA GLY A 178 -7.58 5.03 12.83
C GLY A 178 -8.01 3.59 13.07
N SER A 179 -9.27 3.39 13.43
CA SER A 179 -9.87 2.06 13.53
C SER A 179 -11.35 2.10 13.22
N ALA A 180 -11.86 0.97 12.74
CA ALA A 180 -13.28 0.78 12.49
C ALA A 180 -13.71 -0.67 12.71
N LEU A 181 -14.96 -0.86 13.10
CA LEU A 181 -15.65 -2.14 13.14
C LEU A 181 -16.84 -2.05 12.20
N PHE A 182 -16.90 -2.94 11.20
CA PHE A 182 -18.05 -3.04 10.32
C PHE A 182 -18.68 -4.43 10.50
N SER A 183 -19.99 -4.45 10.74
CA SER A 183 -20.77 -5.68 10.88
C SER A 183 -21.93 -5.68 9.89
N ARG A 184 -22.15 -6.83 9.27
CA ARG A 184 -23.30 -7.14 8.41
C ARG A 184 -23.85 -8.50 8.81
N GLY A 185 -24.88 -8.51 9.64
CA GLY A 185 -25.34 -9.69 10.35
C GLY A 185 -24.21 -10.35 11.16
N GLN A 186 -24.01 -11.66 10.95
CA GLN A 186 -22.94 -12.44 11.60
C GLN A 186 -21.61 -12.42 10.81
N THR A 187 -21.37 -11.40 9.98
CA THR A 187 -20.06 -11.08 9.41
C THR A 187 -19.56 -9.80 10.05
N GLN A 188 -18.38 -9.82 10.65
CA GLN A 188 -17.78 -8.69 11.34
C GLN A 188 -16.29 -8.59 11.04
N VAL A 189 -15.86 -7.39 10.64
CA VAL A 189 -14.45 -7.10 10.32
C VAL A 189 -14.02 -5.82 11.02
N MET A 190 -12.96 -5.94 11.79
CA MET A 190 -12.29 -4.84 12.47
C MET A 190 -11.06 -4.43 11.67
N THR A 191 -10.95 -3.16 11.29
CA THR A 191 -9.75 -2.66 10.60
C THR A 191 -9.01 -1.68 11.49
N ILE A 192 -7.69 -1.83 11.53
CA ILE A 192 -6.76 -0.86 12.12
C ILE A 192 -5.95 -0.22 11.00
N CYS A 193 -5.96 1.11 10.93
CA CYS A 193 -5.15 1.91 10.03
C CYS A 193 -3.94 2.48 10.79
N THR A 194 -2.75 2.27 10.23
CA THR A 194 -1.48 2.81 10.71
C THR A 194 -0.83 3.62 9.59
N LEU A 195 -0.26 4.76 9.97
CA LEU A 195 0.45 5.69 9.08
C LEU A 195 1.93 5.63 9.42
N GLY A 196 2.78 5.46 8.42
CA GLY A 196 4.23 5.45 8.51
C GLY A 196 4.86 6.51 7.64
N THR A 197 6.19 6.63 7.69
CA THR A 197 6.94 7.51 6.78
C THR A 197 7.00 6.89 5.38
N VAL A 198 7.59 7.61 4.42
CA VAL A 198 7.72 7.09 3.06
C VAL A 198 8.65 5.86 3.03
N ASP A 199 9.68 5.85 3.87
CA ASP A 199 10.60 4.72 4.05
C ASP A 199 9.94 3.43 4.59
N ASP A 200 8.77 3.52 5.24
CA ASP A 200 8.00 2.36 5.72
C ASP A 200 7.29 1.60 4.56
N ALA A 201 7.33 2.13 3.34
CA ALA A 201 6.73 1.48 2.18
C ALA A 201 7.34 0.08 1.96
N GLN A 202 6.49 -0.89 1.66
CA GLN A 202 6.94 -2.26 1.44
C GLN A 202 7.74 -2.34 0.14
N ARG A 203 9.01 -2.73 0.22
CA ARG A 203 9.84 -3.05 -0.95
C ARG A 203 9.44 -4.39 -1.53
N LEU A 204 9.37 -4.46 -2.85
CA LEU A 204 9.01 -5.63 -3.64
C LEU A 204 10.21 -6.04 -4.49
N ASP A 205 10.55 -7.32 -4.46
CA ASP A 205 11.58 -7.93 -5.31
C ASP A 205 10.91 -9.06 -6.09
N GLY A 206 10.28 -8.68 -7.21
CA GLY A 206 9.48 -9.54 -8.07
C GLY A 206 9.89 -9.44 -9.53
N VAL A 207 9.14 -10.14 -10.41
CA VAL A 207 9.34 -10.04 -11.87
C VAL A 207 8.61 -8.86 -12.49
N ASP A 208 7.71 -8.23 -11.73
CA ASP A 208 6.92 -7.08 -12.14
C ASP A 208 7.73 -5.78 -12.04
N THR A 209 7.23 -4.71 -12.65
CA THR A 209 7.88 -3.38 -12.63
C THR A 209 7.68 -2.62 -11.33
N GLN A 210 6.80 -3.10 -10.44
CA GLN A 210 6.53 -2.46 -9.16
C GLN A 210 7.60 -2.89 -8.13
N ASP A 211 8.35 -1.92 -7.63
CA ASP A 211 9.43 -2.13 -6.65
C ASP A 211 9.04 -1.76 -5.20
N SER A 212 7.89 -1.11 -5.04
CA SER A 212 7.47 -0.54 -3.78
C SER A 212 5.94 -0.47 -3.66
N LYS A 213 5.46 -0.48 -2.42
CA LYS A 213 4.04 -0.48 -2.12
C LYS A 213 3.76 0.40 -0.90
N ARG A 214 3.23 1.59 -1.18
CA ARG A 214 2.85 2.62 -0.19
C ARG A 214 1.57 2.27 0.57
N TYR A 215 0.60 1.65 -0.10
CA TYR A 215 -0.62 1.18 0.55
C TYR A 215 -0.59 -0.34 0.70
N MET A 216 -0.63 -0.80 1.94
CA MET A 216 -0.65 -2.22 2.28
C MET A 216 -1.97 -2.57 2.94
N HIS A 217 -2.72 -3.48 2.33
CA HIS A 217 -3.87 -4.11 2.96
C HIS A 217 -3.53 -5.54 3.38
N GLN A 218 -3.68 -5.82 4.66
CA GLN A 218 -3.51 -7.15 5.24
C GLN A 218 -4.85 -7.64 5.74
N TYR A 219 -5.18 -8.89 5.40
CA TYR A 219 -6.43 -9.51 5.76
C TYR A 219 -6.14 -10.80 6.53
N ASN A 220 -6.73 -10.92 7.72
CA ASN A 220 -6.52 -12.06 8.62
C ASN A 220 -7.86 -12.74 8.90
N PHE A 221 -7.89 -14.07 8.78
CA PHE A 221 -9.07 -14.90 9.02
C PHE A 221 -8.81 -15.93 10.14
N PRO A 222 -8.81 -15.50 11.41
CA PRO A 222 -8.54 -16.39 12.51
C PRO A 222 -9.64 -17.45 12.67
N ALA A 223 -9.27 -18.64 13.14
CA ALA A 223 -10.19 -19.79 13.23
C ALA A 223 -11.42 -19.53 14.11
N TYR A 224 -11.28 -18.71 15.15
CA TYR A 224 -12.41 -18.37 16.03
C TYR A 224 -13.52 -17.60 15.30
N SER A 225 -13.21 -16.94 14.17
CA SER A 225 -14.20 -16.17 13.40
C SER A 225 -15.33 -17.03 12.83
N VAL A 226 -15.09 -18.33 12.66
CA VAL A 226 -16.07 -19.33 12.24
C VAL A 226 -16.47 -20.27 13.38
N GLY A 227 -16.02 -20.02 14.61
CA GLY A 227 -16.28 -20.86 15.78
C GLY A 227 -15.40 -22.11 15.87
N GLU A 228 -14.26 -22.14 15.18
CA GLU A 228 -13.36 -23.28 15.17
C GLU A 228 -12.05 -23.04 15.94
N ALA A 229 -11.41 -24.14 16.36
CA ALA A 229 -10.07 -24.12 16.96
C ALA A 229 -9.06 -24.73 15.98
N ARG A 230 -8.17 -23.90 15.43
CA ARG A 230 -7.04 -24.33 14.56
C ARG A 230 -5.76 -23.60 14.98
N PRO A 231 -4.57 -24.19 14.78
CA PRO A 231 -3.31 -23.51 15.05
C PRO A 231 -3.16 -22.26 14.16
N ASN A 232 -2.71 -21.15 14.74
CA ASN A 232 -2.36 -19.96 13.97
C ASN A 232 -1.13 -20.25 13.12
N ARG A 233 -1.22 -19.96 11.82
CA ARG A 233 -0.15 -20.13 10.82
C ARG A 233 0.00 -18.85 10.02
N SER A 234 1.02 -18.80 9.16
CA SER A 234 1.15 -17.76 8.14
C SER A 234 -0.11 -17.69 7.26
N PRO A 235 -0.48 -16.51 6.74
CA PRO A 235 -1.68 -16.34 5.94
C PRO A 235 -1.68 -17.26 4.71
N GLY A 236 -2.82 -17.89 4.46
CA GLY A 236 -3.06 -18.74 3.30
C GLY A 236 -3.39 -17.92 2.04
N ARG A 237 -3.48 -18.61 0.89
CA ARG A 237 -3.78 -17.97 -0.40
C ARG A 237 -5.10 -17.19 -0.41
N ARG A 238 -6.13 -17.69 0.29
CA ARG A 238 -7.44 -17.02 0.37
C ARG A 238 -7.36 -15.71 1.15
N GLU A 239 -6.60 -15.68 2.23
CA GLU A 239 -6.39 -14.46 3.02
C GLU A 239 -5.64 -13.40 2.20
N ILE A 240 -4.59 -13.82 1.49
CA ILE A 240 -3.86 -12.95 0.55
C ILE A 240 -4.77 -12.44 -0.57
N GLY A 241 -5.57 -13.31 -1.20
CA GLY A 241 -6.49 -12.94 -2.27
C GLY A 241 -7.59 -11.98 -1.81
N HIS A 242 -8.18 -12.20 -0.64
CA HIS A 242 -9.17 -11.30 -0.06
C HIS A 242 -8.56 -9.93 0.30
N GLY A 243 -7.35 -9.92 0.86
CA GLY A 243 -6.61 -8.68 1.13
C GLY A 243 -6.31 -7.90 -0.15
N ALA A 244 -5.83 -8.58 -1.19
CA ALA A 244 -5.57 -7.98 -2.49
C ALA A 244 -6.83 -7.41 -3.16
N LEU A 245 -7.98 -8.08 -3.05
CA LEU A 245 -9.26 -7.55 -3.53
C LEU A 245 -9.66 -6.26 -2.80
N ALA A 246 -9.56 -6.26 -1.46
CA ALA A 246 -9.90 -5.10 -0.67
C ALA A 246 -8.96 -3.92 -0.93
N GLU A 247 -7.67 -4.22 -1.14
CA GLU A 247 -6.67 -3.25 -1.52
C GLU A 247 -6.96 -2.62 -2.88
N ARG A 248 -7.21 -3.45 -3.90
CA ARG A 248 -7.57 -3.05 -5.25
C ARG A 248 -8.81 -2.16 -5.27
N ALA A 249 -9.78 -2.43 -4.40
CA ALA A 249 -10.99 -1.63 -4.25
C ALA A 249 -10.74 -0.23 -3.66
N LEU A 250 -9.68 -0.04 -2.86
CA LEU A 250 -9.43 1.20 -2.12
C LEU A 250 -8.37 2.08 -2.77
N ILE A 251 -7.39 1.51 -3.49
CA ILE A 251 -6.35 2.27 -4.21
C ILE A 251 -6.92 3.45 -5.03
N PRO A 252 -8.01 3.29 -5.80
CA PRO A 252 -8.51 4.38 -6.66
C PRO A 252 -8.93 5.66 -5.92
N VAL A 253 -9.34 5.52 -4.66
CA VAL A 253 -9.80 6.64 -3.82
C VAL A 253 -8.73 7.19 -2.89
N LEU A 254 -7.54 6.58 -2.85
CA LEU A 254 -6.44 7.09 -2.03
C LEU A 254 -5.87 8.39 -2.63
N PRO A 255 -5.38 9.30 -1.78
CA PRO A 255 -4.65 10.48 -2.23
C PRO A 255 -3.31 10.11 -2.85
N SER A 256 -2.81 10.99 -3.72
CA SER A 256 -1.45 10.88 -4.26
C SER A 256 -0.38 10.96 -3.15
N LEU A 257 0.88 10.68 -3.50
CA LEU A 257 1.99 10.80 -2.55
C LEU A 257 2.19 12.28 -2.16
N ASP A 258 2.10 13.19 -3.14
CA ASP A 258 2.24 14.64 -2.94
C ASP A 258 1.17 15.22 -2.02
N GLU A 259 -0.08 14.77 -2.14
CA GLU A 259 -1.18 15.24 -1.30
C GLU A 259 -1.10 14.69 0.13
N PHE A 260 -0.53 13.50 0.30
CA PHE A 260 -0.52 12.80 1.58
C PHE A 260 0.72 11.92 1.73
N PRO A 261 1.89 12.45 2.12
CA PRO A 261 3.18 11.75 2.01
C PRO A 261 3.42 10.67 3.08
N TYR A 262 2.47 9.76 3.25
CA TYR A 262 2.47 8.69 4.22
C TYR A 262 2.40 7.33 3.55
N THR A 263 3.12 6.37 4.11
CA THR A 263 2.81 4.96 3.93
C THR A 263 1.58 4.61 4.77
N ILE A 264 0.67 3.82 4.21
CA ILE A 264 -0.60 3.47 4.83
C ILE A 264 -0.68 1.95 4.95
N ARG A 265 -0.88 1.46 6.17
CA ARG A 265 -1.10 0.04 6.45
C ARG A 265 -2.47 -0.16 7.08
N CYS A 266 -3.34 -0.89 6.40
CA CYS A 266 -4.60 -1.39 6.94
C CYS A 266 -4.47 -2.87 7.28
N VAL A 267 -4.86 -3.24 8.49
CA VAL A 267 -4.98 -4.64 8.92
C VAL A 267 -6.44 -4.92 9.25
N ALA A 268 -7.08 -5.73 8.41
CA ALA A 268 -8.45 -6.18 8.56
C ALA A 268 -8.49 -7.55 9.26
N GLU A 269 -8.97 -7.55 10.49
CA GLU A 269 -9.17 -8.72 11.34
C GLU A 269 -10.63 -9.18 11.25
N VAL A 270 -10.86 -10.36 10.70
CA VAL A 270 -12.20 -10.95 10.68
C VAL A 270 -12.53 -11.52 12.05
N THR A 271 -13.48 -10.93 12.75
CA THR A 271 -13.90 -11.37 14.09
C THR A 271 -15.09 -12.31 14.06
N MET A 272 -15.95 -12.21 13.03
CA MET A 272 -17.05 -13.14 12.75
C MET A 272 -17.22 -13.33 11.24
N SER A 273 -17.54 -14.54 10.80
CA SER A 273 -17.77 -14.84 9.39
C SER A 273 -19.03 -15.68 9.16
N ASN A 274 -19.97 -15.10 8.41
CA ASN A 274 -21.10 -15.80 7.83
C ASN A 274 -21.44 -15.27 6.43
N GLY A 275 -20.45 -14.80 5.67
CA GLY A 275 -20.63 -14.34 4.29
C GLY A 275 -19.77 -13.14 3.94
N SER A 276 -19.10 -13.20 2.78
CA SER A 276 -18.33 -12.13 2.12
C SER A 276 -17.59 -11.16 3.05
N THR A 277 -16.69 -11.70 3.87
CA THR A 277 -15.81 -10.94 4.77
C THR A 277 -14.83 -10.04 4.02
N SER A 278 -14.47 -10.37 2.77
CA SER A 278 -13.68 -9.47 1.91
C SER A 278 -14.41 -8.15 1.67
N GLN A 279 -15.71 -8.19 1.36
CA GLN A 279 -16.50 -6.98 1.15
C GLN A 279 -16.74 -6.19 2.45
N ALA A 280 -16.90 -6.88 3.58
CA ALA A 280 -16.92 -6.23 4.89
C ALA A 280 -15.58 -5.56 5.22
N SER A 281 -14.45 -6.14 4.78
CA SER A 281 -13.13 -5.54 4.96
C SER A 281 -12.93 -4.26 4.16
N VAL A 282 -13.51 -4.16 2.95
CA VAL A 282 -13.53 -2.90 2.17
C VAL A 282 -14.24 -1.80 2.96
N CYS A 283 -15.47 -2.06 3.44
CA CYS A 283 -16.23 -1.08 4.21
C CYS A 283 -15.50 -0.66 5.49
N SER A 284 -15.02 -1.64 6.27
CA SER A 284 -14.27 -1.41 7.50
C SER A 284 -12.98 -0.61 7.25
N SER A 285 -12.26 -0.91 6.17
CA SER A 285 -11.02 -0.21 5.83
C SER A 285 -11.27 1.20 5.33
N SER A 286 -12.32 1.43 4.53
CA SER A 286 -12.74 2.78 4.13
C SER A 286 -13.00 3.66 5.35
N LEU A 287 -13.75 3.15 6.35
CA LEU A 287 -14.02 3.85 7.60
C LEU A 287 -12.74 4.10 8.40
N ALA A 288 -11.85 3.10 8.51
CA ALA A 288 -10.61 3.22 9.28
C ALA A 288 -9.63 4.23 8.65
N LEU A 289 -9.57 4.31 7.31
CA LEU A 289 -8.80 5.31 6.57
C LEU A 289 -9.32 6.74 6.87
N MET A 290 -10.63 6.93 6.79
CA MET A 290 -11.27 8.22 7.09
C MET A 290 -11.06 8.63 8.56
N ALA A 291 -11.19 7.69 9.48
CA ALA A 291 -10.96 7.91 10.91
C ALA A 291 -9.48 8.20 11.22
N ALA A 292 -8.54 7.71 10.40
CA ALA A 292 -7.12 8.04 10.51
C ALA A 292 -6.76 9.42 9.95
N GLY A 293 -7.71 10.11 9.30
CA GLY A 293 -7.48 11.39 8.63
C GLY A 293 -6.78 11.25 7.27
N VAL A 294 -6.81 10.05 6.66
CA VAL A 294 -6.39 9.90 5.26
C VAL A 294 -7.43 10.62 4.40
N PRO A 295 -7.03 11.60 3.56
CA PRO A 295 -7.95 12.36 2.72
C PRO A 295 -8.40 11.51 1.51
N VAL A 296 -9.13 10.44 1.78
CA VAL A 296 -9.75 9.61 0.74
C VAL A 296 -10.74 10.45 -0.05
N LYS A 297 -10.72 10.32 -1.38
CA LYS A 297 -11.58 11.11 -2.27
C LYS A 297 -13.06 10.89 -1.94
N LYS A 298 -13.46 9.63 -1.74
CA LYS A 298 -14.83 9.19 -1.45
C LYS A 298 -14.81 7.87 -0.66
N PRO A 299 -15.83 7.60 0.19
CA PRO A 299 -15.98 6.31 0.85
C PRO A 299 -16.28 5.20 -0.17
N VAL A 300 -15.72 4.01 0.07
CA VAL A 300 -15.91 2.81 -0.75
C VAL A 300 -16.64 1.75 0.07
N ALA A 301 -17.74 1.23 -0.46
CA ALA A 301 -18.46 0.11 0.11
C ALA A 301 -18.37 -1.12 -0.79
N GLY A 302 -18.41 -2.29 -0.16
CA GLY A 302 -18.42 -3.59 -0.81
C GLY A 302 -19.67 -4.40 -0.50
N ILE A 303 -20.19 -5.10 -1.49
CA ILE A 303 -21.30 -6.05 -1.36
C ILE A 303 -21.07 -7.27 -2.25
N SER A 304 -21.73 -8.38 -1.92
CA SER A 304 -21.79 -9.52 -2.81
C SER A 304 -23.24 -9.84 -3.17
N SER A 305 -23.43 -10.39 -4.35
CA SER A 305 -24.65 -11.07 -4.77
C SER A 305 -24.39 -12.55 -5.03
N GLY A 306 -25.41 -13.35 -4.77
CA GLY A 306 -25.46 -14.76 -5.12
C GLY A 306 -26.30 -14.95 -6.36
N LEU A 307 -26.07 -16.07 -7.04
CA LEU A 307 -26.95 -16.53 -8.11
C LEU A 307 -27.18 -18.03 -8.01
N ILE A 308 -28.39 -18.45 -8.38
CA ILE A 308 -28.79 -19.85 -8.54
C ILE A 308 -29.45 -20.02 -9.90
N ILE A 309 -29.05 -21.06 -10.62
CA ILE A 309 -29.60 -21.48 -11.90
C ILE A 309 -30.48 -22.71 -11.68
N ASP A 310 -31.67 -22.74 -12.25
CA ASP A 310 -32.50 -23.95 -12.22
C ASP A 310 -31.79 -25.08 -13.01
N PRO A 311 -31.53 -26.25 -12.39
CA PRO A 311 -30.88 -27.36 -13.10
C PRO A 311 -31.74 -27.93 -14.24
N GLU A 312 -33.06 -27.70 -14.22
CA GLU A 312 -33.98 -28.19 -15.26
C GLU A 312 -34.17 -27.17 -16.40
N ASP A 313 -33.91 -25.88 -16.14
CA ASP A 313 -34.03 -24.80 -17.10
C ASP A 313 -32.93 -23.75 -16.87
N THR A 314 -31.87 -23.81 -17.68
CA THR A 314 -30.71 -22.92 -17.50
C THR A 314 -31.00 -21.44 -17.78
N ASP A 315 -32.13 -21.13 -18.43
CA ASP A 315 -32.57 -19.76 -18.66
C ASP A 315 -33.31 -19.19 -17.44
N ARG A 316 -33.80 -20.06 -16.55
CA ARG A 316 -34.39 -19.68 -15.27
C ARG A 316 -33.30 -19.59 -14.21
N TYR A 317 -32.95 -18.37 -13.83
CA TYR A 317 -32.03 -18.10 -12.71
C TYR A 317 -32.59 -17.04 -11.76
N LEU A 318 -31.94 -16.91 -10.61
CA LEU A 318 -32.28 -15.95 -9.58
C LEU A 318 -31.02 -15.32 -9.01
N VAL A 319 -31.04 -13.99 -8.82
CA VAL A 319 -29.96 -13.22 -8.20
C VAL A 319 -30.44 -12.64 -6.88
N PHE A 320 -29.60 -12.67 -5.85
CA PHE A 320 -29.97 -12.19 -4.51
C PHE A 320 -28.79 -11.54 -3.79
N MET A 321 -29.08 -10.61 -2.89
CA MET A 321 -28.11 -9.71 -2.28
C MET A 321 -27.54 -10.27 -0.97
N ASP A 322 -26.31 -9.92 -0.62
CA ASP A 322 -25.73 -10.17 0.69
C ASP A 322 -25.80 -11.65 1.14
N ILE A 323 -25.10 -12.51 0.40
CA ILE A 323 -25.13 -13.97 0.62
C ILE A 323 -24.60 -14.36 2.01
N GLN A 324 -25.24 -15.37 2.60
CA GLN A 324 -24.76 -16.08 3.76
C GLN A 324 -23.78 -17.20 3.36
N GLY A 325 -23.00 -17.72 4.31
CA GLY A 325 -22.05 -18.81 4.04
C GLY A 325 -22.71 -20.07 3.46
N ILE A 326 -23.93 -20.41 3.92
CA ILE A 326 -24.70 -21.55 3.41
C ILE A 326 -25.18 -21.32 1.96
N GLU A 327 -25.54 -20.08 1.61
CA GLU A 327 -26.00 -19.74 0.27
C GLU A 327 -24.84 -19.58 -0.72
N ASP A 328 -23.67 -19.13 -0.26
CA ASP A 328 -22.43 -19.25 -1.03
C ASP A 328 -22.16 -20.74 -1.29
N PHE A 329 -22.12 -21.57 -0.23
CA PHE A 329 -21.78 -22.98 -0.34
C PHE A 329 -22.66 -23.74 -1.35
N PHE A 330 -23.98 -23.54 -1.30
CA PHE A 330 -24.95 -24.23 -2.17
C PHE A 330 -25.42 -23.46 -3.41
N GLY A 331 -25.02 -22.20 -3.54
CA GLY A 331 -25.26 -21.35 -4.69
C GLY A 331 -24.31 -21.64 -5.85
N ASP A 332 -24.54 -20.94 -6.96
CA ASP A 332 -23.82 -21.15 -8.22
C ASP A 332 -22.78 -20.05 -8.51
N MET A 333 -22.88 -18.92 -7.81
CA MET A 333 -22.02 -17.73 -7.98
C MET A 333 -21.92 -16.92 -6.69
N ASP A 334 -20.75 -16.34 -6.44
CA ASP A 334 -20.49 -15.27 -5.48
C ASP A 334 -19.84 -14.08 -6.23
N PHE A 335 -20.67 -13.09 -6.56
CA PHE A 335 -20.31 -11.93 -7.36
C PHE A 335 -20.09 -10.73 -6.44
N LYS A 336 -18.84 -10.31 -6.31
CA LYS A 336 -18.39 -9.29 -5.37
C LYS A 336 -18.14 -7.99 -6.12
N VAL A 337 -18.73 -6.89 -5.64
CA VAL A 337 -18.55 -5.56 -6.22
C VAL A 337 -18.27 -4.56 -5.12
N ALA A 338 -17.17 -3.84 -5.27
CA ALA A 338 -16.82 -2.69 -4.46
C ALA A 338 -16.80 -1.41 -5.31
N GLY A 339 -17.08 -0.28 -4.69
CA GLY A 339 -17.09 1.00 -5.38
C GLY A 339 -17.59 2.15 -4.53
N THR A 340 -17.61 3.32 -5.15
CA THR A 340 -18.18 4.54 -4.59
C THR A 340 -19.62 4.70 -5.07
N ARG A 341 -20.20 5.90 -4.87
CA ARG A 341 -21.47 6.29 -5.48
C ARG A 341 -21.35 6.49 -6.99
N ASP A 342 -20.17 6.81 -7.48
CA ASP A 342 -19.94 7.26 -8.85
C ASP A 342 -19.60 6.09 -9.77
N GLY A 343 -18.98 5.04 -9.24
CA GLY A 343 -18.68 3.85 -10.02
C GLY A 343 -18.05 2.72 -9.22
N ILE A 344 -17.64 1.70 -9.96
CA ILE A 344 -17.02 0.48 -9.50
C ILE A 344 -15.51 0.72 -9.32
N THR A 345 -14.96 0.24 -8.20
CA THR A 345 -13.52 0.22 -7.97
C THR A 345 -12.91 -1.17 -8.02
N ALA A 346 -13.68 -2.21 -7.72
CA ALA A 346 -13.25 -3.59 -7.92
C ALA A 346 -14.42 -4.55 -8.15
N VAL A 347 -14.15 -5.60 -8.92
CA VAL A 347 -15.07 -6.73 -9.14
C VAL A 347 -14.29 -8.03 -8.97
N GLN A 348 -14.90 -9.01 -8.29
CA GLN A 348 -14.39 -10.37 -8.27
C GLN A 348 -15.56 -11.35 -8.37
N VAL A 349 -15.43 -12.35 -9.23
CA VAL A 349 -16.48 -13.35 -9.43
C VAL A 349 -15.91 -14.75 -9.27
N ASP A 350 -16.46 -15.46 -8.28
CA ASP A 350 -16.24 -16.88 -8.07
C ASP A 350 -17.51 -17.63 -8.48
N ILE A 351 -17.38 -18.66 -9.32
CA ILE A 351 -18.52 -19.47 -9.75
C ILE A 351 -18.31 -20.96 -9.49
N LYS A 352 -19.41 -21.68 -9.43
CA LYS A 352 -19.47 -23.15 -9.28
C LYS A 352 -20.21 -23.85 -10.44
N VAL A 353 -20.58 -23.08 -11.46
CA VAL A 353 -21.23 -23.53 -12.70
C VAL A 353 -20.32 -23.31 -13.90
N ASP A 354 -20.72 -23.79 -15.08
CA ASP A 354 -19.92 -23.72 -16.32
C ASP A 354 -19.55 -22.29 -16.74
N GLY A 355 -20.30 -21.30 -16.26
CA GLY A 355 -20.08 -19.89 -16.53
C GLY A 355 -21.35 -19.07 -16.39
N LEU A 356 -21.20 -17.75 -16.50
CA LEU A 356 -22.27 -16.77 -16.48
C LEU A 356 -22.53 -16.24 -17.88
N THR A 357 -23.80 -15.98 -18.17
CA THR A 357 -24.20 -15.18 -19.34
C THR A 357 -24.03 -13.69 -19.04
N ILE A 358 -24.04 -12.87 -20.08
CA ILE A 358 -23.97 -11.40 -19.94
C ILE A 358 -25.18 -10.86 -19.16
N ASP A 359 -26.37 -11.43 -19.37
CA ASP A 359 -27.59 -11.00 -18.67
C ASP A 359 -27.52 -11.29 -17.16
N MET A 360 -26.98 -12.44 -16.77
CA MET A 360 -26.74 -12.77 -15.35
C MET A 360 -25.78 -11.75 -14.70
N ILE A 361 -24.73 -11.34 -15.41
CA ILE A 361 -23.76 -10.34 -14.93
C ILE A 361 -24.42 -8.97 -14.82
N ARG A 362 -25.25 -8.58 -15.79
CA ARG A 362 -26.01 -7.32 -15.80
C ARG A 362 -26.93 -7.20 -14.59
N ASP A 363 -27.70 -8.26 -14.30
CA ASP A 363 -28.59 -8.30 -13.14
C ASP A 363 -27.81 -8.25 -11.81
N ALA A 364 -26.65 -8.93 -11.76
CA ALA A 364 -25.76 -8.88 -10.61
C ALA A 364 -25.20 -7.46 -10.37
N PHE A 365 -24.81 -6.73 -11.42
CA PHE A 365 -24.38 -5.34 -11.28
C PHE A 365 -25.49 -4.43 -10.76
N GLU A 366 -26.70 -4.52 -11.32
CA GLU A 366 -27.83 -3.70 -10.85
C GLU A 366 -28.11 -3.94 -9.36
N LEU A 367 -28.16 -5.20 -8.95
CA LEU A 367 -28.45 -5.57 -7.57
C LEU A 367 -27.33 -5.11 -6.62
N THR A 368 -26.07 -5.36 -6.98
CA THR A 368 -24.93 -4.95 -6.15
C THR A 368 -24.78 -3.43 -6.08
N ARG A 369 -25.12 -2.68 -7.12
CA ARG A 369 -25.19 -1.21 -7.07
C ARG A 369 -26.18 -0.74 -6.01
N LYS A 370 -27.40 -1.27 -6.01
CA LYS A 370 -28.42 -0.95 -4.98
C LYS A 370 -27.89 -1.27 -3.57
N GLY A 371 -27.27 -2.44 -3.39
CA GLY A 371 -26.73 -2.87 -2.10
C GLY A 371 -25.59 -2.00 -1.59
N ARG A 372 -24.66 -1.65 -2.48
CA ARG A 372 -23.51 -0.78 -2.20
C ARG A 372 -23.95 0.59 -1.70
N LEU A 373 -24.91 1.22 -2.40
CA LEU A 373 -25.45 2.52 -2.01
C LEU A 373 -26.15 2.45 -0.64
N ARG A 374 -26.97 1.41 -0.39
CA ARG A 374 -27.61 1.22 0.92
C ARG A 374 -26.59 1.10 2.05
N ILE A 375 -25.45 0.40 1.84
CA ILE A 375 -24.39 0.30 2.86
C ILE A 375 -23.75 1.66 3.14
N LEU A 376 -23.44 2.44 2.09
CA LEU A 376 -22.91 3.79 2.25
C LEU A 376 -23.90 4.66 3.05
N ASP A 377 -25.15 4.71 2.60
CA ASP A 377 -26.21 5.56 3.17
C ASP A 377 -26.56 5.20 4.62
N GLN A 378 -26.72 3.90 4.91
CA GLN A 378 -27.36 3.46 6.16
C GLN A 378 -26.35 3.08 7.25
N ALA A 379 -25.11 2.74 6.88
CA ALA A 379 -24.13 2.24 7.84
C ALA A 379 -22.88 3.12 7.93
N MET A 380 -22.33 3.56 6.79
CA MET A 380 -21.04 4.24 6.78
C MET A 380 -21.17 5.75 7.02
N ASP A 381 -21.97 6.44 6.21
CA ASP A 381 -22.15 7.90 6.27
C ASP A 381 -22.62 8.39 7.66
N PRO A 382 -23.52 7.69 8.38
CA PRO A 382 -23.94 8.09 9.73
C PRO A 382 -22.82 8.07 10.78
N VAL A 383 -21.75 7.30 10.55
CA VAL A 383 -20.62 7.16 11.47
C VAL A 383 -19.52 8.17 11.15
N ILE A 384 -19.19 8.31 9.86
CA ILE A 384 -18.22 9.28 9.38
C ILE A 384 -18.46 9.59 7.89
N ALA A 385 -19.02 10.76 7.61
CA ALA A 385 -19.37 11.17 6.24
C ALA A 385 -18.14 11.61 5.41
N GLN A 386 -17.09 12.12 6.06
CA GLN A 386 -15.86 12.60 5.44
C GLN A 386 -14.66 12.27 6.31
N ALA A 387 -13.48 12.12 5.68
CA ALA A 387 -12.24 11.93 6.42
C ALA A 387 -12.00 13.05 7.42
N ARG A 388 -11.36 12.73 8.55
CA ARG A 388 -10.95 13.76 9.52
C ARG A 388 -9.97 14.73 8.87
N THR A 389 -10.11 16.00 9.23
CA THR A 389 -9.18 17.06 8.83
C THR A 389 -7.86 16.98 9.59
N GLU A 390 -7.87 16.40 10.79
CA GLU A 390 -6.70 16.27 11.66
C GLU A 390 -6.28 14.81 11.79
N LEU A 391 -4.97 14.58 11.75
CA LEU A 391 -4.36 13.28 12.01
C LEU A 391 -4.33 12.98 13.51
N SER A 392 -4.27 11.69 13.84
CA SER A 392 -4.04 11.22 15.22
C SER A 392 -2.80 11.89 15.84
N PRO A 393 -2.84 12.29 17.12
CA PRO A 393 -1.67 12.85 17.80
C PRO A 393 -0.51 11.86 17.93
N TYR A 394 -0.77 10.57 17.72
CA TYR A 394 0.25 9.51 17.72
C TYR A 394 0.80 9.22 16.32
N ALA A 395 0.15 9.72 15.27
CA ALA A 395 0.69 9.61 13.92
C ALA A 395 1.91 10.53 13.77
N PRO A 396 2.96 10.10 13.04
CA PRO A 396 3.99 11.03 12.61
C PRO A 396 3.30 12.16 11.83
N LYS A 397 3.75 13.40 12.01
CA LYS A 397 3.41 14.48 11.08
C LYS A 397 4.59 14.63 10.13
N ILE A 398 4.30 14.88 8.87
CA ILE A 398 5.29 14.98 7.81
C ILE A 398 5.21 16.38 7.21
N ASP A 399 6.30 17.12 7.31
CA ASP A 399 6.49 18.38 6.60
C ASP A 399 7.29 18.09 5.32
N GLN A 400 6.85 18.61 4.17
CA GLN A 400 7.52 18.43 2.88
C GLN A 400 8.19 19.73 2.42
N ILE A 401 9.36 19.60 1.79
CA ILE A 401 9.97 20.68 1.03
C ILE A 401 10.57 20.17 -0.27
N ASP A 402 10.23 20.84 -1.36
CA ASP A 402 10.80 20.56 -2.67
C ASP A 402 12.08 21.36 -2.87
N ILE A 403 13.11 20.67 -3.36
CA ILE A 403 14.45 21.24 -3.56
C ILE A 403 14.92 20.94 -4.99
N PRO A 404 15.79 21.77 -5.58
CA PRO A 404 16.42 21.43 -6.85
C PRO A 404 17.21 20.12 -6.76
N SER A 405 17.15 19.27 -7.80
CA SER A 405 17.86 17.97 -7.84
C SER A 405 19.37 18.09 -7.58
N ASP A 406 20.03 19.16 -8.02
CA ASP A 406 21.44 19.41 -7.76
C ASP A 406 21.77 19.63 -6.28
N LYS A 407 20.77 20.04 -5.47
CA LYS A 407 20.88 20.29 -4.04
C LYS A 407 20.62 19.06 -3.17
N ILE A 408 20.09 17.97 -3.73
CA ILE A 408 19.89 16.70 -3.00
C ILE A 408 21.22 16.21 -2.40
N ARG A 409 22.31 16.32 -3.17
CA ARG A 409 23.64 15.91 -2.72
C ARG A 409 24.14 16.72 -1.52
N ASP A 410 23.76 17.99 -1.42
CA ASP A 410 24.13 18.85 -0.30
C ASP A 410 23.38 18.44 0.98
N VAL A 411 22.09 18.08 0.87
CA VAL A 411 21.26 17.62 2.00
C VAL A 411 21.68 16.22 2.49
N ILE A 412 21.93 15.27 1.58
CA ILE A 412 22.37 13.93 1.94
C ILE A 412 23.82 13.97 2.46
N GLY A 413 24.68 14.72 1.77
CA GLY A 413 26.11 14.79 2.02
C GLY A 413 26.84 13.51 1.62
N THR A 414 28.18 13.56 1.61
CA THR A 414 29.00 12.41 1.19
C THR A 414 28.77 11.21 2.12
N GLY A 415 28.19 10.12 1.59
CA GLY A 415 27.86 8.91 2.35
C GLY A 415 26.73 9.08 3.38
N GLY A 416 25.85 10.07 3.21
CA GLY A 416 24.74 10.33 4.12
C GLY A 416 25.15 11.05 5.42
N LYS A 417 26.35 11.65 5.47
CA LYS A 417 26.86 12.30 6.70
C LYS A 417 26.03 13.50 7.15
N VAL A 418 25.55 14.30 6.20
CA VAL A 418 24.81 15.55 6.50
C VAL A 418 23.44 15.17 7.04
N ILE A 419 22.66 14.38 6.30
CA ILE A 419 21.32 13.94 6.72
C ILE A 419 21.33 13.22 8.08
N ARG A 420 22.32 12.34 8.33
CA ARG A 420 22.48 11.70 9.65
C ARG A 420 22.71 12.70 10.79
N LYS A 421 23.50 13.76 10.56
CA LYS A 421 23.74 14.82 11.55
C LYS A 421 22.46 15.64 11.79
N ILE A 422 21.63 15.89 10.76
CA ILE A 422 20.33 16.55 10.93
C ILE A 422 19.40 15.68 11.78
N VAL A 423 19.30 14.38 11.47
CA VAL A 423 18.51 13.42 12.25
C VAL A 423 19.00 13.37 13.71
N GLU A 424 20.30 13.31 13.96
CA GLU A 424 20.87 13.32 15.32
C GLU A 424 20.57 14.61 16.10
N LEU A 425 20.61 15.78 15.44
CA LEU A 425 20.37 17.08 16.08
C LEU A 425 18.90 17.40 16.37
N THR A 426 17.99 16.75 15.64
CA THR A 426 16.55 17.08 15.66
C THR A 426 15.70 15.94 16.21
N GLY A 427 16.16 14.69 16.07
CA GLY A 427 15.36 13.49 16.37
C GLY A 427 14.25 13.23 15.34
N ALA A 428 14.16 14.01 14.26
CA ALA A 428 13.22 13.76 13.16
C ALA A 428 13.78 12.70 12.20
N GLN A 429 12.88 11.95 11.56
CA GLN A 429 13.23 11.12 10.40
C GLN A 429 13.19 11.99 9.15
N ILE A 430 14.14 11.78 8.24
CA ILE A 430 14.27 12.56 7.02
C ILE A 430 14.48 11.59 5.86
N ASP A 431 13.55 11.62 4.93
CA ASP A 431 13.56 10.82 3.71
C ASP A 431 13.72 11.77 2.51
N VAL A 432 14.49 11.37 1.51
CA VAL A 432 14.74 12.17 0.30
C VAL A 432 14.52 11.32 -0.92
N GLU A 433 13.58 11.74 -1.76
CA GLU A 433 13.29 11.12 -3.05
C GLU A 433 13.66 12.07 -4.19
N GLU A 434 14.08 11.53 -5.32
CA GLU A 434 14.45 12.29 -6.52
C GLU A 434 13.45 11.95 -7.64
N GLU A 435 12.71 12.95 -8.09
CA GLU A 435 11.79 12.84 -9.23
C GLU A 435 12.17 13.85 -10.32
N GLY A 436 12.79 13.34 -11.38
CA GLY A 436 13.20 14.15 -12.52
C GLY A 436 14.19 15.25 -12.13
N SER A 437 13.75 16.51 -12.12
CA SER A 437 14.59 17.67 -11.77
C SER A 437 14.38 18.18 -10.33
N LEU A 438 13.45 17.58 -9.59
CA LEU A 438 13.10 17.97 -8.21
C LEU A 438 13.49 16.87 -7.23
N GLY A 439 13.88 17.27 -6.03
CA GLY A 439 14.03 16.39 -4.88
C GLY A 439 12.95 16.69 -3.84
N HIS A 440 12.24 15.67 -3.40
CA HIS A 440 11.24 15.78 -2.33
C HIS A 440 11.88 15.38 -1.01
N VAL A 441 11.95 16.31 -0.06
CA VAL A 441 12.46 16.05 1.28
C VAL A 441 11.30 15.97 2.26
N TYR A 442 11.10 14.79 2.85
CA TYR A 442 10.05 14.52 3.82
C TYR A 442 10.64 14.51 5.23
N ILE A 443 10.08 15.31 6.13
CA ILE A 443 10.56 15.46 7.53
C ILE A 443 9.46 14.96 8.46
N ALA A 444 9.67 13.77 9.04
CA ALA A 444 8.69 13.11 9.89
C ALA A 444 9.06 13.17 11.38
N SER A 445 8.12 13.60 12.22
CA SER A 445 8.21 13.45 13.69
C SER A 445 6.85 13.68 14.35
N THR A 446 6.63 13.09 15.52
CA THR A 446 5.49 13.42 16.39
C THR A 446 5.70 14.76 17.13
N ASP A 447 6.96 15.20 17.29
CA ASP A 447 7.30 16.49 17.92
C ASP A 447 7.35 17.61 16.85
N THR A 448 6.61 18.68 17.10
CA THR A 448 6.53 19.83 16.18
C THR A 448 7.81 20.66 16.18
N GLU A 449 8.50 20.79 17.31
CA GLU A 449 9.74 21.58 17.36
C GLU A 449 10.90 20.83 16.67
N ALA A 450 10.92 19.50 16.76
CA ALA A 450 11.86 18.66 16.02
C ALA A 450 11.74 18.87 14.49
N ARG A 451 10.51 18.84 13.94
CA ARG A 451 10.31 19.05 12.49
C ARG A 451 10.65 20.46 12.04
N LYS A 452 10.24 21.49 12.78
CA LYS A 452 10.59 22.88 12.45
C LYS A 452 12.10 23.08 12.38
N LYS A 453 12.83 22.57 13.38
CA LYS A 453 14.29 22.65 13.42
C LYS A 453 14.92 21.92 12.24
N ALA A 454 14.44 20.72 11.88
CA ALA A 454 14.91 20.01 10.71
C ALA A 454 14.63 20.78 9.41
N MET A 455 13.44 21.37 9.27
CA MET A 455 13.04 22.18 8.12
C MET A 455 13.93 23.43 7.98
N GLU A 456 14.21 24.12 9.08
CA GLU A 456 15.12 25.27 9.10
C GLU A 456 16.54 24.89 8.67
N ILE A 457 17.06 23.76 9.17
CA ILE A 457 18.38 23.26 8.81
C ILE A 457 18.45 22.91 7.32
N ILE A 458 17.47 22.18 6.79
CA ILE A 458 17.40 21.81 5.36
C ILE A 458 17.29 23.06 4.50
N ARG A 459 16.44 24.02 4.87
CA ARG A 459 16.32 25.29 4.16
C ARG A 459 17.63 26.06 4.14
N ALA A 460 18.35 26.11 5.26
CA ALA A 460 19.63 26.79 5.32
C ALA A 460 20.69 26.14 4.42
N ILE A 461 20.67 24.80 4.26
CA ILE A 461 21.58 24.08 3.36
C ILE A 461 21.25 24.42 1.90
N VAL A 462 19.98 24.25 1.52
CA VAL A 462 19.51 24.29 0.13
C VAL A 462 19.41 25.71 -0.40
N PHE A 463 18.80 26.59 0.38
CA PHE A 463 18.57 27.98 0.03
C PHE A 463 19.58 28.85 0.77
N ASP A 464 20.14 29.84 0.08
CA ASP A 464 21.02 30.78 0.75
C ASP A 464 20.20 31.65 1.70
N PRO A 465 20.55 31.69 3.00
CA PRO A 465 19.71 32.33 4.00
C PRO A 465 19.69 33.86 3.79
N GLU A 466 18.49 34.45 3.88
CA GLU A 466 18.31 35.89 3.68
C GLU A 466 19.06 36.70 4.77
N PRO A 467 19.66 37.85 4.42
CA PRO A 467 20.21 38.78 5.39
C PRO A 467 19.17 39.15 6.47
N GLY A 468 19.55 39.02 7.73
CA GLY A 468 18.69 39.22 8.90
C GLY A 468 18.18 37.94 9.56
N THR A 469 18.37 36.77 8.95
CA THR A 469 17.98 35.48 9.53
C THR A 469 18.93 35.07 10.66
N VAL A 470 18.38 34.63 11.80
CA VAL A 470 19.14 34.24 13.01
C VAL A 470 19.27 32.73 13.08
N PHE A 471 20.48 32.23 13.33
CA PHE A 471 20.79 30.81 13.50
C PHE A 471 21.50 30.55 14.83
N ASP A 472 21.28 29.36 15.40
CA ASP A 472 22.11 28.79 16.45
C ASP A 472 23.23 27.95 15.81
N GLY A 473 24.47 28.41 15.92
CA GLY A 473 25.62 27.77 15.27
C GLY A 473 26.70 27.32 16.25
N ILE A 474 27.58 26.45 15.78
CA ILE A 474 28.73 25.93 16.55
C ILE A 474 30.02 26.47 15.96
N VAL A 475 30.91 26.98 16.81
CA VAL A 475 32.23 27.45 16.38
C VAL A 475 33.08 26.26 15.93
N THR A 476 33.38 26.15 14.64
CA THR A 476 34.18 25.03 14.10
C THR A 476 35.67 25.31 14.15
N ARG A 477 36.08 26.57 13.90
CA ARG A 477 37.49 26.98 13.91
C ARG A 477 37.63 28.47 14.14
N LEU A 478 38.73 28.83 14.80
CA LEU A 478 39.12 30.22 15.06
C LEU A 478 40.24 30.64 14.12
N MET A 479 40.17 31.87 13.63
CA MET A 479 41.23 32.55 12.88
C MET A 479 41.58 33.86 13.59
N THR A 480 42.73 34.44 13.22
CA THR A 480 43.17 35.73 13.79
C THR A 480 42.23 36.89 13.49
N PHE A 481 41.42 36.80 12.43
CA PHE A 481 40.50 37.85 11.97
C PHE A 481 39.01 37.53 12.21
N GLY A 482 38.68 36.33 12.70
CA GLY A 482 37.28 35.93 12.88
C GLY A 482 37.11 34.48 13.32
N ALA A 483 35.87 34.07 13.55
CA ALA A 483 35.49 32.70 13.88
C ALA A 483 34.60 32.14 12.77
N PHE A 484 34.86 30.91 12.35
CA PHE A 484 33.93 30.18 11.49
C PHE A 484 32.90 29.49 12.37
N VAL A 485 31.64 29.74 12.05
CA VAL A 485 30.48 29.21 12.77
C VAL A 485 29.67 28.37 11.78
N GLU A 486 29.49 27.09 12.08
CA GLU A 486 28.63 26.18 11.33
C GLU A 486 27.17 26.45 11.73
N ILE A 487 26.37 26.95 10.80
CA ILE A 487 24.95 27.29 11.02
C ILE A 487 24.02 26.13 10.62
N ALA A 488 24.48 25.25 9.74
CA ALA A 488 23.84 24.01 9.35
C ALA A 488 24.93 22.99 8.99
N PRO A 489 24.67 21.67 9.12
CA PRO A 489 25.65 20.64 8.77
C PRO A 489 26.28 20.87 7.39
N GLY A 490 27.58 21.17 7.36
CA GLY A 490 28.32 21.42 6.12
C GLY A 490 28.25 22.86 5.56
N LYS A 491 27.52 23.78 6.20
CA LYS A 491 27.43 25.21 5.82
C LYS A 491 27.99 26.10 6.93
N GLU A 492 29.12 26.73 6.65
CA GLU A 492 29.82 27.64 7.57
C GLU A 492 29.68 29.11 7.13
N GLY A 493 29.61 30.01 8.10
CA GLY A 493 29.78 31.45 7.88
C GLY A 493 30.89 32.03 8.76
N LEU A 494 31.42 33.18 8.35
CA LEU A 494 32.48 33.88 9.06
C LEU A 494 31.88 34.99 9.93
N VAL A 495 32.11 34.92 11.24
CA VAL A 495 31.94 36.07 12.14
C VAL A 495 33.26 36.82 12.18
N HIS A 496 33.32 38.01 11.57
CA HIS A 496 34.51 38.85 11.65
C HIS A 496 34.70 39.41 13.07
N ILE A 497 35.94 39.64 13.52
CA ILE A 497 36.25 40.10 14.89
C ILE A 497 35.51 41.39 15.28
N SER A 498 35.24 42.29 14.31
CA SER A 498 34.48 43.53 14.52
C SER A 498 32.96 43.35 14.67
N LYS A 499 32.45 42.15 14.37
CA LYS A 499 31.03 41.78 14.41
C LYS A 499 30.72 40.78 15.54
N MET A 500 31.68 40.49 16.42
CA MET A 500 31.50 39.59 17.57
C MET A 500 30.86 40.27 18.79
N SER A 501 31.19 41.53 19.06
CA SER A 501 30.72 42.27 20.24
C SER A 501 30.74 43.78 19.98
N TRP A 502 29.99 44.55 20.79
CA TRP A 502 30.07 46.01 20.81
C TRP A 502 31.34 46.52 21.51
N GLN A 503 31.97 45.69 22.35
CA GLN A 503 33.24 46.00 23.00
C GLN A 503 34.42 45.63 22.11
N ARG A 504 35.57 46.30 22.28
CA ARG A 504 36.77 46.04 21.48
C ARG A 504 37.36 44.67 21.85
N VAL A 505 37.16 43.71 20.96
CA VAL A 505 37.77 42.38 21.03
C VAL A 505 39.18 42.47 20.43
N ASN A 506 40.21 42.14 21.22
CA ASN A 506 41.60 42.17 20.74
C ASN A 506 42.00 40.83 20.11
N LYS A 507 41.50 39.70 20.65
CA LYS A 507 41.67 38.38 20.07
C LYS A 507 40.35 37.62 20.08
N VAL A 508 40.14 36.82 19.05
CA VAL A 508 38.93 35.98 18.93
C VAL A 508 38.85 34.95 20.07
N GLU A 509 40.01 34.43 20.49
CA GLU A 509 40.11 33.45 21.59
C GLU A 509 39.68 34.02 22.95
N ASP A 510 39.60 35.34 23.09
CA ASP A 510 39.16 35.98 24.33
C ASP A 510 37.63 35.86 24.53
N VAL A 511 36.88 35.53 23.47
CA VAL A 511 35.41 35.58 23.44
C VAL A 511 34.79 34.25 23.03
N LEU A 512 35.47 33.47 22.20
CA LEU A 512 34.95 32.22 21.64
C LEU A 512 35.99 31.10 21.73
N SER A 513 35.51 29.90 22.03
CA SER A 513 36.25 28.65 21.95
C SER A 513 35.69 27.76 20.83
N VAL A 514 36.53 26.89 20.27
CA VAL A 514 36.08 25.87 19.33
C VAL A 514 35.11 24.93 20.04
N GLY A 515 33.92 24.74 19.47
CA GLY A 515 32.83 23.97 20.05
C GLY A 515 31.77 24.80 20.78
N ASP A 516 31.94 26.12 20.91
CA ASP A 516 30.94 26.97 21.57
C ASP A 516 29.65 27.08 20.73
N HIS A 517 28.51 27.03 21.41
CA HIS A 517 27.18 27.29 20.83
C HIS A 517 26.86 28.79 20.90
N VAL A 518 26.66 29.42 19.75
CA VAL A 518 26.44 30.87 19.62
C VAL A 518 25.26 31.21 18.72
N LYS A 519 24.51 32.25 19.07
CA LYS A 519 23.49 32.85 18.18
C LYS A 519 24.15 33.85 17.24
N VAL A 520 23.90 33.70 15.94
CA VAL A 520 24.48 34.51 14.86
C VAL A 520 23.39 34.94 13.89
N VAL A 521 23.48 36.17 13.36
CA VAL A 521 22.60 36.67 12.28
C VAL A 521 23.37 36.77 10.98
N VAL A 522 22.73 36.41 9.86
CA VAL A 522 23.29 36.61 8.52
C VAL A 522 23.32 38.10 8.22
N SER A 523 24.51 38.67 8.02
CA SER A 523 24.66 40.10 7.72
C SER A 523 24.63 40.39 6.22
N GLU A 524 25.37 39.61 5.44
CA GLU A 524 25.39 39.70 3.97
C GLU A 524 25.94 38.39 3.38
N ILE A 525 25.68 38.18 2.09
CA ILE A 525 26.32 37.13 1.28
C ILE A 525 27.26 37.86 0.33
N ASP A 526 28.55 37.50 0.32
CA ASP A 526 29.53 38.14 -0.56
C ASP A 526 29.36 37.73 -2.04
N ASP A 527 30.04 38.43 -2.95
CA ASP A 527 30.01 38.15 -4.41
C ASP A 527 30.50 36.74 -4.79
N GLN A 528 31.07 36.00 -3.83
CA GLN A 528 31.57 34.64 -3.98
C GLN A 528 30.69 33.59 -3.28
N GLY A 529 29.53 33.98 -2.76
CA GLY A 529 28.57 33.10 -2.11
C GLY A 529 28.92 32.74 -0.66
N ARG A 530 29.82 33.47 0.00
CA ARG A 530 30.21 33.20 1.39
C ARG A 530 29.32 33.98 2.36
N LEU A 531 28.94 33.32 3.45
CA LEU A 531 28.10 33.89 4.50
C LEU A 531 28.91 34.71 5.49
N ASN A 532 28.62 36.02 5.56
CA ASN A 532 29.13 36.89 6.63
C ASN A 532 28.11 36.93 7.78
N LEU A 533 28.56 36.54 8.96
CA LEU A 533 27.73 36.42 10.16
C LEU A 533 28.07 37.50 11.19
N SER A 534 27.11 37.84 12.03
CA SER A 534 27.27 38.83 13.10
C SER A 534 26.64 38.33 14.40
N MET A 535 27.36 38.48 15.51
CA MET A 535 26.84 38.26 16.87
C MET A 535 26.46 39.59 17.52
N ARG A 536 27.16 40.66 17.15
CA ARG A 536 26.98 42.03 17.65
C ARG A 536 25.58 42.55 17.33
N ASP A 537 25.08 42.27 16.13
CA ASP A 537 23.80 42.85 15.67
C ASP A 537 22.59 42.24 16.40
N LEU A 538 22.80 41.16 17.19
CA LEU A 538 21.81 40.59 18.12
C LEU A 538 21.90 41.17 19.55
N MET A 539 22.94 41.94 19.86
CA MET A 539 23.18 42.53 21.18
C MET A 539 22.61 43.96 21.24
N LYS A 540 21.99 44.36 22.37
CA LYS A 540 21.50 45.74 22.57
C LYS A 540 22.65 46.75 22.42
N LYS A 541 22.46 47.73 21.53
CA LYS A 541 23.40 48.84 21.30
C LYS A 541 23.62 49.60 22.62
N PRO A 542 24.86 49.72 23.11
CA PRO A 542 25.16 50.46 24.34
C PRO A 542 24.80 51.95 24.20
N GLU A 543 24.20 52.56 25.23
CA GLU A 543 23.92 54.00 25.26
C GLU A 543 25.23 54.80 25.16
N GLY A 544 25.36 55.64 24.13
CA GLY A 544 26.56 56.47 23.88
C GLY A 544 27.56 55.91 22.85
N TYR A 545 27.25 54.81 22.15
CA TYR A 545 28.16 54.26 21.13
C TYR A 545 28.21 55.15 19.87
N VAL A 546 29.38 55.72 19.58
CA VAL A 546 29.65 56.49 18.37
C VAL A 546 30.16 55.55 17.27
N GLU A 547 29.39 55.44 16.19
CA GLU A 547 29.73 54.61 15.03
C GLU A 547 30.91 55.25 14.28
N ARG A 548 31.97 54.48 14.04
CA ARG A 548 33.18 54.99 13.39
C ARG A 548 33.10 54.70 11.89
N GLU A 549 33.22 55.73 11.05
CA GLU A 549 33.20 55.60 9.59
C GLU A 549 34.24 54.57 9.12
N GLU A 550 33.78 53.57 8.36
CA GLU A 550 34.65 52.58 7.72
C GLU A 550 35.46 53.26 6.62
N THR A 551 36.79 53.26 6.80
CA THR A 551 37.73 53.75 5.79
C THR A 551 37.77 52.76 4.63
N ARG A 552 37.07 53.08 3.53
CA ARG A 552 37.23 52.44 2.23
C ARG A 552 38.69 52.58 1.76
N SER A 553 39.52 51.57 1.99
CA SER A 553 40.86 51.50 1.40
C SER A 553 40.75 51.05 -0.06
N GLY A 554 40.86 51.99 -1.00
CA GLY A 554 40.83 51.66 -2.43
C GLY A 554 40.90 52.85 -3.38
N GLY A 555 41.59 53.94 -3.02
CA GLY A 555 41.81 55.08 -3.93
C GLY A 555 43.05 54.85 -4.80
N ARG A 556 42.85 54.46 -6.07
CA ARG A 556 43.87 54.55 -7.13
C ARG A 556 44.36 55.99 -7.23
N SER A 557 45.66 56.21 -7.07
CA SER A 557 46.28 57.51 -7.28
C SER A 557 46.49 57.78 -8.76
N ASP A 558 45.89 58.88 -9.20
CA ASP A 558 46.15 59.54 -10.48
C ASP A 558 47.63 59.93 -10.61
N ARG A 559 48.30 59.39 -11.63
CA ARG A 559 49.55 59.98 -12.16
C ARG A 559 49.23 60.75 -13.44
N ARG A 560 49.42 62.06 -13.35
CA ARG A 560 49.40 63.02 -14.47
C ARG A 560 50.73 62.98 -15.27
N PRO A 561 50.76 63.60 -16.47
CA PRO A 561 51.41 63.08 -17.67
C PRO A 561 52.71 63.80 -18.02
N ASP A 562 53.55 63.18 -18.85
CA ASP A 562 54.37 63.94 -19.80
C ASP A 562 54.91 63.13 -20.98
N GLY A 563 54.90 63.75 -22.17
CA GLY A 563 56.09 63.80 -23.02
C GLY A 563 56.44 62.69 -24.02
N GLN A 564 55.77 62.71 -25.18
CA GLN A 564 56.36 62.80 -26.54
C GLN A 564 57.26 61.71 -27.20
N ARG A 565 56.99 61.57 -28.52
CA ARG A 565 57.77 60.98 -29.64
C ARG A 565 57.76 59.46 -29.71
N GLY A 566 57.31 58.79 -30.78
CA GLY A 566 57.11 59.16 -32.18
C GLY A 566 57.67 58.01 -33.03
N GLY A 567 56.92 57.53 -34.03
CA GLY A 567 57.50 56.61 -35.04
C GLY A 567 56.62 55.47 -35.54
N SER A 568 55.76 55.78 -36.50
CA SER A 568 55.31 55.00 -37.66
C SER A 568 55.78 53.55 -37.92
N ARG A 569 54.76 52.73 -38.24
CA ARG A 569 54.57 51.86 -39.44
C ARG A 569 55.40 50.56 -39.61
N ASN A 570 54.69 49.42 -39.58
CA ASN A 570 54.36 48.53 -40.73
C ASN A 570 53.86 47.18 -40.18
N TYR A 571 52.61 46.74 -40.41
CA TYR A 571 52.03 46.05 -41.58
C TYR A 571 52.71 44.75 -42.03
N ARG A 572 51.93 43.65 -41.88
CA ARG A 572 51.82 42.37 -42.63
C ARG A 572 52.04 41.14 -41.72
N ASN A 573 51.01 40.36 -41.39
CA ASN A 573 50.10 39.49 -42.16
C ASN A 573 50.58 38.02 -42.20
N SER A 574 49.60 37.11 -42.00
CA SER A 574 49.58 35.64 -42.20
C SER A 574 50.33 34.80 -41.17
N GLY A 575 49.83 33.66 -40.71
CA GLY A 575 48.62 32.86 -40.96
C GLY A 575 48.67 31.72 -39.93
N ASP A 576 47.56 31.41 -39.27
CA ASP A 576 46.69 30.26 -39.55
C ASP A 576 47.27 28.86 -39.18
N ARG A 577 46.40 28.05 -38.55
CA ARG A 577 46.53 26.66 -38.02
C ARG A 577 47.19 26.54 -36.64
N GLY A 578 46.53 26.19 -35.54
CA GLY A 578 45.29 25.43 -35.33
C GLY A 578 45.59 23.94 -35.08
N GLY A 579 45.29 23.46 -33.87
CA GLY A 579 44.92 22.05 -33.63
C GLY A 579 45.88 21.15 -32.84
N ASP A 580 45.66 21.13 -31.53
CA ASP A 580 45.46 19.95 -30.66
C ASP A 580 46.53 18.87 -30.39
N ARG A 581 46.98 18.92 -29.12
CA ARG A 581 46.97 17.88 -28.06
C ARG A 581 46.62 16.43 -28.47
N VAL A 582 47.36 15.46 -27.91
CA VAL A 582 46.90 14.57 -26.81
C VAL A 582 47.98 13.51 -26.45
N SER A 583 48.19 13.40 -25.13
CA SER A 583 48.59 12.28 -24.27
C SER A 583 49.76 11.33 -24.56
N ARG A 584 50.56 11.10 -23.51
CA ARG A 584 51.48 9.99 -23.35
C ARG A 584 51.15 9.26 -22.05
N ASP A 585 50.72 8.02 -22.19
CA ASP A 585 50.50 7.03 -21.13
C ASP A 585 51.85 6.45 -20.65
N GLY A 586 51.92 6.10 -19.37
CA GLY A 586 53.07 5.60 -18.65
C GLY A 586 52.76 4.31 -17.89
N SER A 587 53.03 3.18 -18.56
CA SER A 587 53.83 2.03 -18.09
C SER A 587 53.63 1.43 -16.68
N ARG A 588 53.34 0.11 -16.67
CA ARG A 588 54.08 -1.00 -16.00
C ARG A 588 54.64 -0.69 -14.60
N GLY A 589 54.22 -1.33 -13.51
CA GLY A 589 54.20 -2.78 -13.24
C GLY A 589 55.25 -3.13 -12.17
N SER A 590 54.96 -4.01 -11.20
CA SER A 590 55.89 -5.02 -10.67
C SER A 590 55.35 -5.79 -9.45
N TYR A 591 55.83 -7.04 -9.40
CA TYR A 591 55.63 -8.15 -8.48
C TYR A 591 56.14 -7.95 -7.04
N SER A 592 55.54 -8.67 -6.07
CA SER A 592 56.22 -9.55 -5.08
C SER A 592 55.17 -10.13 -4.10
N ARG A 593 54.84 -11.44 -4.11
CA ARG A 593 55.48 -12.61 -3.46
C ARG A 593 55.41 -12.68 -1.91
N GLY A 594 54.69 -13.71 -1.44
CA GLY A 594 54.94 -14.53 -0.23
C GLY A 594 54.46 -13.94 1.12
N ASN A 595 54.08 -14.71 2.14
CA ASN A 595 53.93 -16.15 2.32
C ASN A 595 53.12 -16.39 3.61
N SER A 596 52.57 -17.60 3.72
CA SER A 596 51.90 -18.26 4.85
C SER A 596 52.47 -18.07 6.26
N GLU A 597 51.60 -18.20 7.29
CA GLU A 597 51.68 -19.17 8.42
C GLU A 597 50.50 -18.95 9.42
N ARG A 598 49.61 -19.93 9.65
CA ARG A 598 49.59 -21.01 10.67
C ARG A 598 49.36 -20.60 12.14
N ARG A 599 48.26 -21.10 12.73
CA ARG A 599 48.16 -21.86 14.01
C ARG A 599 46.69 -22.19 14.32
N GLU A 600 46.28 -23.47 14.30
CA GLU A 600 46.24 -24.44 15.43
C GLU A 600 45.10 -24.14 16.43
N LYS A 601 44.01 -24.92 16.41
CA LYS A 601 43.75 -26.19 17.13
C LYS A 601 43.52 -26.03 18.63
N ARG A 602 42.34 -26.43 19.09
CA ARG A 602 42.17 -27.25 20.31
C ARG A 602 41.00 -28.21 20.14
N ASP A 603 41.33 -29.47 20.39
CA ASP A 603 40.53 -30.69 20.33
C ASP A 603 39.76 -30.93 21.65
N GLY A 604 38.74 -31.80 21.56
CA GLY A 604 38.29 -32.72 22.61
C GLY A 604 36.90 -32.45 23.18
N GLU A 605 35.98 -33.40 23.34
CA GLU A 605 35.89 -34.86 23.11
C GLU A 605 34.39 -35.20 23.32
N ASP A 606 33.75 -35.94 22.41
CA ASP A 606 33.28 -37.33 22.60
C ASP A 606 32.06 -37.47 23.55
N SER A 607 30.89 -37.96 23.14
CA SER A 607 30.69 -39.39 22.87
C SER A 607 29.24 -39.73 22.44
N GLY A 608 29.13 -40.75 21.57
CA GLY A 608 28.01 -41.72 21.46
C GLY A 608 26.72 -41.21 20.80
N GLY A 609 26.30 -41.60 19.60
CA GLY A 609 26.52 -42.86 18.88
C GLY A 609 25.27 -43.73 18.96
N GLN A 610 24.36 -43.64 17.97
CA GLN A 610 23.67 -44.82 17.42
C GLN A 610 23.04 -44.52 16.06
N LYS A 611 23.45 -45.33 15.09
CA LYS A 611 22.92 -45.43 13.72
C LYS A 611 21.54 -46.11 13.75
N GLY A 612 20.60 -45.59 12.96
CA GLY A 612 19.37 -46.26 12.55
C GLY A 612 18.96 -45.79 11.15
N GLU A 613 18.83 -46.74 10.23
CA GLU A 613 18.49 -46.61 8.81
C GLU A 613 17.13 -45.93 8.49
N PRO A 614 16.92 -45.49 7.22
CA PRO A 614 15.80 -44.64 6.85
C PRO A 614 14.51 -45.44 6.61
N ARG A 615 13.40 -45.03 7.25
CA ARG A 615 12.07 -45.52 6.92
C ARG A 615 11.31 -44.51 6.05
N LYS A 616 11.02 -45.00 4.85
CA LYS A 616 9.98 -44.65 3.87
C LYS A 616 8.87 -43.72 4.37
N GLY A 617 8.57 -42.75 3.51
CA GLY A 617 7.51 -41.77 3.69
C GLY A 617 6.11 -42.35 3.84
N ARG A 618 5.26 -41.51 4.43
CA ARG A 618 3.81 -41.52 4.27
C ARG A 618 3.37 -40.07 4.17
N HIS A 619 2.64 -39.81 3.09
CA HIS A 619 1.77 -38.66 2.94
C HIS A 619 0.77 -38.59 4.10
N PHE A 620 0.59 -37.39 4.65
CA PHE A 620 -0.70 -36.81 4.97
C PHE A 620 -0.63 -35.32 4.64
#